data_AF-A0A0A9F0Q3-F1
#
_entry.id   AF-A0A0A9F0Q3-F1
#
_cell.length_a   1.000
_cell.length_b   1.000
_cell.length_c   1.000
_cell.angle_alpha   90.00
_cell.angle_beta   90.00
_cell.angle_gamma   90.00
#
_symmetry.space_group_name_H-M   'P 1'
#
loop_
_entity.id
_entity.type
_entity.pdbx_description
1 polymer ?
#
loop_
_entity_poly.entity_id
_entity_poly.type
_entity_poly.pdbx_seq_one_letter_code
_entity_poly.pdbx_strand_id
1 'polypeptide(L)'
;MKFGKSLSGQIVETLPEWRDKFLSYKDLKKRLKLIGAGGSERPPKRARREDAAEDAAAMTPEEMEFMRLLEAELDKFNSFFVEKEEEYIIRQKELQDRVARAAGRESKEELMPVRKEIVDFHGEMVLLENYSALNYTGLVKILKKYDKRTGALIRLPFIQKVLQQPFFTTDLLFKLVKQCEAMLEQLLPTNEPSVSSEDGKGVSSEDGKGDSNDEEKPAKPSSSLVNGGGIPELDEIEYMESMYMKSTVAALRSLKEIRSKSSTVSMFSLPPLQGNNAPEDQERWNKIPIIEQAAK
;
A
#
# COMPACT_ATOMS: atom_id res chain seq x y z
N MET A 1 8.69 -20.83 -1.08
CA MET A 1 9.13 -19.42 -1.22
C MET A 1 9.84 -18.91 0.03
N LYS A 2 10.88 -18.08 -0.14
CA LYS A 2 11.67 -17.43 0.92
C LYS A 2 11.07 -16.07 1.34
N PHE A 3 9.77 -16.02 1.68
CA PHE A 3 9.07 -14.78 2.03
C PHE A 3 9.83 -13.93 3.07
N GLY A 4 10.33 -14.54 4.14
CA GLY A 4 11.07 -13.79 5.16
C GLY A 4 12.35 -13.12 4.65
N LYS A 5 13.05 -13.67 3.65
CA LYS A 5 14.21 -12.99 3.04
C LYS A 5 13.78 -11.83 2.14
N SER A 6 12.70 -12.03 1.39
CA SER A 6 12.10 -11.01 0.53
C SER A 6 11.63 -9.82 1.35
N LEU A 7 10.90 -10.08 2.44
CA LEU A 7 10.40 -9.06 3.37
C LEU A 7 11.57 -8.27 3.98
N SER A 8 12.58 -8.94 4.54
CA SER A 8 13.75 -8.24 5.10
C SER A 8 14.51 -7.41 4.06
N GLY A 9 14.67 -7.91 2.82
CA GLY A 9 15.30 -7.15 1.75
C GLY A 9 14.53 -5.88 1.39
N GLN A 10 13.21 -5.99 1.24
CA GLN A 10 12.35 -4.85 0.91
C GLN A 10 12.33 -3.80 2.03
N ILE A 11 12.27 -4.21 3.30
CA ILE A 11 12.33 -3.28 4.43
C ILE A 11 13.67 -2.53 4.42
N VAL A 12 14.77 -3.24 4.14
CA VAL A 12 16.10 -2.62 4.07
C VAL A 12 16.19 -1.55 2.99
N GLU A 13 15.59 -1.82 1.82
CA GLU A 13 15.64 -0.97 0.64
C GLU A 13 14.69 0.24 0.72
N THR A 14 13.49 0.04 1.27
CA THR A 14 12.42 1.06 1.19
C THR A 14 12.26 1.87 2.47
N LEU A 15 12.48 1.25 3.63
CA LEU A 15 12.08 1.81 4.93
C LEU A 15 13.09 1.43 6.04
N PRO A 16 14.32 1.96 5.99
CA PRO A 16 15.34 1.63 6.98
C PRO A 16 14.94 1.97 8.41
N GLU A 17 14.24 3.08 8.59
CA GLU A 17 13.85 3.63 9.90
C GLU A 17 12.74 2.83 10.58
N TRP A 18 11.89 2.14 9.81
CA TRP A 18 10.74 1.40 10.36
C TRP A 18 11.06 -0.08 10.57
N ARG A 19 12.33 -0.49 10.41
CA ARG A 19 12.77 -1.89 10.40
C ARG A 19 12.30 -2.71 11.59
N ASP A 20 12.38 -2.14 12.78
CA ASP A 20 11.98 -2.76 14.05
C ASP A 20 10.46 -2.82 14.25
N LYS A 21 9.72 -1.96 13.53
CA LYS A 21 8.25 -1.90 13.57
C LYS A 21 7.59 -2.97 12.70
N PHE A 22 8.31 -3.61 11.80
CA PHE A 22 7.78 -4.71 10.97
C PHE A 22 7.68 -6.05 11.73
N LEU A 23 6.89 -6.97 11.18
CA LEU A 23 6.72 -8.32 11.70
C LEU A 23 8.06 -9.03 11.92
N SER A 24 8.30 -9.49 13.15
CA SER A 24 9.45 -10.32 13.55
C SER A 24 9.30 -11.76 13.03
N TYR A 25 9.11 -11.92 11.72
CA TYR A 25 8.74 -13.19 11.07
C TYR A 25 9.77 -14.29 11.33
N LYS A 26 11.05 -13.93 11.49
CA LYS A 26 12.13 -14.87 11.81
C LYS A 26 11.94 -15.48 13.20
N ASP A 27 11.56 -14.68 14.20
CA ASP A 27 11.45 -15.12 15.58
C ASP A 27 10.16 -15.89 15.83
N LEU A 28 9.03 -15.44 15.25
CA LEU A 28 7.79 -16.24 15.22
C LEU A 28 8.02 -17.60 14.55
N LYS A 29 8.79 -17.64 13.46
CA LYS A 29 9.14 -18.90 12.80
C LYS A 29 10.04 -19.79 13.66
N LYS A 30 10.92 -19.22 14.50
CA LYS A 30 11.72 -19.99 15.46
C LYS A 30 10.81 -20.57 16.55
N ARG A 31 9.93 -19.77 17.14
CA ARG A 31 8.99 -20.24 18.18
C ARG A 31 8.09 -21.36 17.64
N LEU A 32 7.58 -21.19 16.42
CA LEU A 32 6.78 -22.21 15.75
C LEU A 32 7.54 -23.52 15.44
N LYS A 33 8.88 -23.53 15.48
CA LYS A 33 9.65 -24.80 15.39
C LYS A 33 9.66 -25.60 16.67
N LEU A 34 9.45 -24.95 17.82
CA LEU A 34 9.40 -25.62 19.12
C LEU A 34 8.05 -26.33 19.28
N ILE A 35 6.97 -25.76 18.71
CA ILE A 35 5.65 -26.37 18.65
C ILE A 35 5.72 -27.63 17.76
N GLY A 36 5.61 -28.81 18.38
CA GLY A 36 5.69 -30.12 17.73
C GLY A 36 7.08 -30.77 17.68
N ALA A 37 8.13 -30.14 18.21
CA ALA A 37 9.45 -30.79 18.35
C ALA A 37 9.46 -31.87 19.46
N GLY A 38 8.51 -31.82 20.40
CA GLY A 38 8.32 -32.82 21.46
C GLY A 38 7.31 -33.92 21.16
N GLY A 39 6.77 -34.01 19.93
CA GLY A 39 5.66 -34.92 19.59
C GLY A 39 5.88 -35.66 18.28
N SER A 40 6.90 -36.50 18.20
CA SER A 40 7.09 -37.43 17.07
C SER A 40 6.21 -38.69 17.17
N GLU A 41 5.26 -38.75 18.10
CA GLU A 41 4.28 -39.83 18.15
C GLU A 41 2.85 -39.28 18.28
N ARG A 42 2.25 -38.90 17.15
CA ARG A 42 0.80 -39.01 17.00
C ARG A 42 0.55 -40.18 16.04
N PRO A 43 0.00 -41.32 16.51
CA PRO A 43 -0.21 -42.48 15.66
C PRO A 43 -1.29 -42.18 14.61
N PRO A 44 -1.21 -42.77 13.41
CA PRO A 44 -2.20 -42.53 12.39
C PRO A 44 -3.49 -43.30 12.70
N LYS A 45 -4.61 -42.57 12.67
CA LYS A 45 -5.93 -43.01 12.22
C LYS A 45 -6.67 -44.07 13.06
N ARG A 46 -7.68 -43.56 13.79
CA ARG A 46 -9.02 -44.12 14.03
C ARG A 46 -9.09 -45.54 14.64
N ALA A 47 -9.25 -45.57 15.97
CA ALA A 47 -10.17 -46.50 16.60
C ALA A 47 -11.30 -45.66 17.26
N ARG A 48 -12.52 -45.92 16.82
CA ARG A 48 -13.77 -45.35 17.34
C ARG A 48 -13.88 -45.69 18.82
N ARG A 49 -13.82 -44.69 19.69
CA ARG A 49 -14.39 -44.76 21.03
C ARG A 49 -15.35 -43.59 21.19
N GLU A 50 -16.62 -43.96 21.26
CA GLU A 50 -17.71 -43.12 21.72
C GLU A 50 -17.51 -42.97 23.22
N ASP A 51 -17.07 -41.78 23.65
CA ASP A 51 -17.37 -41.19 24.96
C ASP A 51 -16.87 -39.74 24.91
N ALA A 52 -17.83 -38.82 24.83
CA ALA A 52 -17.60 -37.39 24.80
C ALA A 52 -17.56 -36.86 26.24
N ALA A 53 -16.42 -36.33 26.66
CA ALA A 53 -16.32 -35.26 27.67
C ALA A 53 -14.95 -34.58 27.55
N GLU A 54 -14.97 -33.34 27.06
CA GLU A 54 -14.03 -32.27 27.42
C GLU A 54 -12.52 -32.56 27.37
N ASP A 55 -11.99 -32.79 26.16
CA ASP A 55 -10.60 -32.43 25.88
C ASP A 55 -10.62 -31.23 24.92
N ALA A 56 -10.99 -30.06 25.47
CA ALA A 56 -10.50 -28.81 24.90
C ALA A 56 -8.99 -28.84 25.07
N ALA A 57 -8.30 -29.48 24.10
CA ALA A 57 -6.87 -29.79 24.17
C ALA A 57 -6.12 -28.57 24.73
N ALA A 58 -5.67 -28.69 25.98
CA ALA A 58 -5.04 -27.57 26.68
C ALA A 58 -3.89 -27.07 25.82
N MET A 59 -3.96 -25.80 25.41
CA MET A 59 -2.95 -25.16 24.58
C MET A 59 -1.58 -25.35 25.23
N THR A 60 -0.60 -25.87 24.49
CA THR A 60 0.71 -26.14 25.09
C THR A 60 1.39 -24.83 25.51
N PRO A 61 2.33 -24.84 26.47
CA PRO A 61 3.09 -23.64 26.83
C PRO A 61 3.81 -23.01 25.62
N GLU A 62 4.23 -23.83 24.65
CA GLU A 62 4.84 -23.37 23.40
C GLU A 62 3.85 -22.65 22.49
N GLU A 63 2.63 -23.18 22.38
CA GLU A 63 1.52 -22.59 21.63
C GLU A 63 1.06 -21.27 22.26
N MET A 64 0.90 -21.25 23.59
CA MET A 64 0.53 -20.04 24.33
C MET A 64 1.55 -18.91 24.14
N GLU A 65 2.84 -19.23 24.21
CA GLU A 65 3.89 -18.23 23.97
C GLU A 65 3.95 -17.77 22.51
N PHE A 66 3.67 -18.65 21.55
CA PHE A 66 3.54 -18.22 20.15
C PHE A 66 2.38 -17.23 19.98
N MET A 67 1.22 -17.52 20.59
CA MET A 67 0.07 -16.61 20.56
C MET A 67 0.38 -15.27 21.23
N ARG A 68 1.06 -15.29 22.38
CA ARG A 68 1.50 -14.09 23.08
C ARG A 68 2.41 -13.23 22.21
N LEU A 69 3.38 -13.84 21.52
CA LEU A 69 4.26 -13.12 20.59
C LEU A 69 3.49 -12.57 19.38
N LEU A 70 2.51 -13.32 18.86
CA LEU A 70 1.70 -12.88 17.73
C LEU A 70 0.83 -11.67 18.10
N GLU A 71 0.25 -11.68 19.30
CA GLU A 71 -0.52 -10.57 19.83
C GLU A 71 0.37 -9.34 20.09
N ALA A 72 1.55 -9.54 20.68
CA ALA A 72 2.51 -8.44 20.88
C ALA A 72 2.97 -7.80 19.56
N GLU A 73 3.10 -8.59 18.49
CA GLU A 73 3.38 -8.05 17.16
C GLU A 73 2.20 -7.24 16.61
N LEU A 74 0.96 -7.66 16.88
CA LEU A 74 -0.25 -6.93 16.49
C LEU A 74 -0.35 -5.58 17.21
N ASP A 75 -0.15 -5.57 18.53
CA ASP A 75 -0.11 -4.34 19.34
C ASP A 75 0.96 -3.39 18.84
N LYS A 76 2.16 -3.90 18.54
CA LYS A 76 3.26 -3.11 17.96
C LYS A 76 2.84 -2.44 16.65
N PHE A 77 2.13 -3.15 15.76
CA PHE A 77 1.67 -2.57 14.50
C PHE A 77 0.65 -1.47 14.73
N ASN A 78 -0.29 -1.69 15.64
CA ASN A 78 -1.31 -0.72 15.99
C ASN A 78 -0.71 0.55 16.60
N SER A 79 0.18 0.41 17.59
CA SER A 79 0.84 1.56 18.21
C SER A 79 1.60 2.38 17.18
N PHE A 80 2.44 1.75 16.36
CA PHE A 80 3.20 2.46 15.34
C PHE A 80 2.32 3.13 14.29
N PHE A 81 1.27 2.46 13.84
CA PHE A 81 0.39 3.00 12.81
C PHE A 81 -0.40 4.21 13.32
N VAL A 82 -0.98 4.12 14.52
CA VAL A 82 -1.73 5.23 15.14
C VAL A 82 -0.82 6.42 15.41
N GLU A 83 0.39 6.19 15.96
CA GLU A 83 1.39 7.25 16.16
C GLU A 83 1.71 7.97 14.84
N LYS A 84 1.85 7.23 13.73
CA LYS A 84 2.10 7.82 12.41
C LYS A 84 0.88 8.55 11.85
N GLU A 85 -0.33 8.02 12.01
CA GLU A 85 -1.54 8.72 11.60
C GLU A 85 -1.71 10.05 12.33
N GLU A 86 -1.44 10.09 13.63
CA GLU A 86 -1.48 11.33 14.43
C GLU A 86 -0.46 12.36 13.92
N GLU A 87 0.78 11.93 13.67
CA GLU A 87 1.82 12.77 13.06
C GLU A 87 1.37 13.33 11.71
N TYR A 88 0.72 12.50 10.88
CA TYR A 88 0.26 12.88 9.55
C TYR A 88 -0.92 13.85 9.60
N ILE A 89 -1.84 13.72 10.55
CA ILE A 89 -2.93 14.71 10.74
C ILE A 89 -2.34 16.09 11.04
N ILE A 90 -1.34 16.16 11.92
CA ILE A 90 -0.70 17.42 12.30
C ILE A 90 0.02 18.02 11.09
N ARG A 91 0.85 17.22 10.41
CA ARG A 91 1.64 17.66 9.26
C ARG A 91 0.75 18.09 8.08
N GLN A 92 -0.37 17.40 7.86
CA GLN A 92 -1.37 17.77 6.86
C GLN A 92 -1.89 19.20 7.11
N LYS A 93 -2.26 19.50 8.36
CA LYS A 93 -2.77 20.83 8.74
C LYS A 93 -1.72 21.92 8.53
N GLU A 94 -0.49 21.68 8.97
CA GLU A 94 0.62 22.63 8.79
C GLU A 94 0.95 22.88 7.32
N LEU A 95 0.84 21.84 6.49
CA LEU A 95 1.09 21.92 5.06
C LEU A 95 -0.05 22.66 4.34
N GLN A 96 -1.31 22.46 4.74
CA GLN A 96 -2.45 23.25 4.25
C GLN A 96 -2.27 24.74 4.53
N ASP A 97 -1.86 25.11 5.75
CA ASP A 97 -1.60 26.50 6.11
C ASP A 97 -0.47 27.11 5.27
N ARG A 98 0.55 26.32 4.91
CA ARG A 98 1.63 26.76 4.00
C ARG A 98 1.15 26.93 2.57
N VAL A 99 0.34 26.01 2.06
CA VAL A 99 -0.26 26.13 0.72
C VAL A 99 -1.13 27.38 0.63
N ALA A 100 -1.97 27.65 1.64
CA ALA A 100 -2.82 28.84 1.67
C ALA A 100 -1.98 30.15 1.65
N ARG A 101 -0.83 30.17 2.33
CA ARG A 101 0.10 31.32 2.29
C ARG A 101 0.83 31.46 0.96
N ALA A 102 1.15 30.34 0.31
CA ALA A 102 1.86 30.32 -0.96
C ALA A 102 0.95 30.63 -2.16
N ALA A 103 -0.33 30.24 -2.11
CA ALA A 103 -1.31 30.46 -3.18
C ALA A 103 -1.59 31.96 -3.45
N GLY A 104 -1.24 32.85 -2.52
CA GLY A 104 -1.32 34.31 -2.73
C GLY A 104 -0.06 34.93 -3.36
N ARG A 105 0.92 34.12 -3.77
CA ARG A 105 2.21 34.57 -4.31
C ARG A 105 2.45 33.91 -5.67
N GLU A 106 2.86 34.69 -6.66
CA GLU A 106 2.97 34.22 -8.05
C GLU A 106 4.37 33.66 -8.42
N SER A 107 5.34 33.66 -7.50
CA SER A 107 6.69 33.19 -7.83
C SER A 107 6.79 31.66 -7.78
N LYS A 108 7.06 31.05 -8.95
CA LYS A 108 7.39 29.62 -9.11
C LYS A 108 8.44 29.15 -8.08
N GLU A 109 9.44 29.98 -7.77
CA GLU A 109 10.52 29.67 -6.83
C GLU A 109 10.03 29.46 -5.38
N GLU A 110 8.95 30.12 -4.98
CA GLU A 110 8.35 29.95 -3.65
C GLU A 110 7.36 28.77 -3.59
N LEU A 111 6.74 28.40 -4.71
CA LEU A 111 5.83 27.25 -4.80
C LEU A 111 6.59 25.91 -4.85
N MET A 112 7.75 25.87 -5.51
CA MET A 112 8.57 24.67 -5.68
C MET A 112 8.90 23.92 -4.37
N PRO A 113 9.37 24.57 -3.28
CA PRO A 113 9.65 23.85 -2.02
C PRO A 113 8.38 23.28 -1.39
N VAL A 114 7.23 23.98 -1.49
CA VAL A 114 5.94 23.51 -0.96
C VAL A 114 5.45 22.30 -1.76
N ARG A 115 5.53 22.34 -3.09
CA ARG A 115 5.19 21.20 -3.97
C ARG A 115 6.03 19.97 -3.63
N LYS A 116 7.36 20.15 -3.49
CA LYS A 116 8.26 19.06 -3.12
C LYS A 116 7.87 18.42 -1.79
N GLU A 117 7.55 19.24 -0.79
CA GLU A 117 7.15 18.73 0.52
C GLU A 117 5.81 17.97 0.48
N ILE A 118 4.86 18.42 -0.33
CA ILE A 118 3.60 17.68 -0.56
C ILE A 118 3.88 16.30 -1.17
N VAL A 119 4.77 16.22 -2.16
CA VAL A 119 5.14 14.94 -2.78
C VAL A 119 5.90 14.03 -1.82
N ASP A 120 6.80 14.57 -1.01
CA ASP A 120 7.51 13.82 0.03
C ASP A 120 6.52 13.25 1.05
N PHE A 121 5.62 14.09 1.54
CA PHE A 121 4.61 13.70 2.51
C PHE A 121 3.60 12.67 1.95
N HIS A 122 3.19 12.83 0.68
CA HIS A 122 2.40 11.83 -0.03
C HIS A 122 3.15 10.48 -0.12
N GLY A 123 4.44 10.51 -0.49
CA GLY A 123 5.28 9.31 -0.53
C GLY A 123 5.37 8.60 0.83
N GLU A 124 5.56 9.36 1.91
CA GLU A 124 5.54 8.82 3.29
C GLU A 124 4.23 8.09 3.61
N MET A 125 3.07 8.66 3.25
CA MET A 125 1.77 8.02 3.45
C MET A 125 1.62 6.72 2.65
N VAL A 126 2.03 6.69 1.38
CA VAL A 126 2.01 5.47 0.57
C VAL A 126 2.91 4.39 1.16
N LEU A 127 4.04 4.78 1.76
CA LEU A 127 4.91 3.84 2.45
C LEU A 127 4.25 3.25 3.71
N LEU A 128 3.44 4.03 4.44
CA LEU A 128 2.65 3.53 5.58
C LEU A 128 1.56 2.54 5.14
N GLU A 129 0.92 2.77 3.99
CA GLU A 129 0.00 1.80 3.39
C GLU A 129 0.72 0.50 3.03
N ASN A 130 1.90 0.60 2.43
CA ASN A 130 2.74 -0.56 2.14
C ASN A 130 3.18 -1.29 3.42
N TYR A 131 3.48 -0.57 4.50
CA TYR A 131 3.75 -1.15 5.82
C TYR A 131 2.59 -2.04 6.29
N SER A 132 1.35 -1.52 6.25
CA SER A 132 0.15 -2.28 6.59
C SER A 132 0.04 -3.57 5.76
N ALA A 133 0.14 -3.44 4.43
CA ALA A 133 0.00 -4.56 3.50
C ALA A 133 1.04 -5.67 3.72
N LEU A 134 2.29 -5.30 3.98
CA LEU A 134 3.39 -6.25 4.23
C LEU A 134 3.21 -6.99 5.56
N ASN A 135 2.84 -6.28 6.63
CA ASN A 135 2.63 -6.88 7.94
C ASN A 135 1.42 -7.82 7.92
N TYR A 136 0.31 -7.40 7.31
CA TYR A 136 -0.85 -8.26 7.09
C TYR A 136 -0.47 -9.54 6.32
N THR A 137 0.26 -9.41 5.22
CA THR A 137 0.75 -10.56 4.44
C THR A 137 1.63 -11.49 5.28
N GLY A 138 2.47 -10.91 6.15
CA GLY A 138 3.28 -11.64 7.10
C GLY A 138 2.46 -12.44 8.09
N LEU A 139 1.42 -11.84 8.68
CA LEU A 139 0.47 -12.47 9.60
C LEU A 139 -0.24 -13.65 8.92
N VAL A 140 -0.80 -13.44 7.73
CA VAL A 140 -1.47 -14.52 6.96
C VAL A 140 -0.51 -15.70 6.72
N LYS A 141 0.75 -15.42 6.36
CA LYS A 141 1.74 -16.46 6.07
C LYS A 141 2.21 -17.21 7.32
N ILE A 142 2.39 -16.54 8.45
CA ILE A 142 2.81 -17.19 9.70
C ILE A 142 1.65 -17.99 10.32
N LEU A 143 0.43 -17.47 10.28
CA LEU A 143 -0.78 -18.18 10.70
C LEU A 143 -1.03 -19.42 9.84
N LYS A 144 -0.92 -19.31 8.51
CA LYS A 144 -0.99 -20.48 7.61
C LYS A 144 0.08 -21.53 7.93
N LYS A 145 1.25 -21.12 8.42
CA LYS A 145 2.30 -22.05 8.85
C LYS A 145 1.95 -22.70 10.19
N TYR A 146 1.35 -21.96 11.11
CA TYR A 146 0.87 -22.46 12.40
C TYR A 146 -0.19 -23.55 12.17
N ASP A 147 -1.27 -23.25 11.45
CA ASP A 147 -2.35 -24.20 11.16
C ASP A 147 -1.84 -25.49 10.51
N LYS A 148 -0.91 -25.36 9.56
CA LYS A 148 -0.30 -26.53 8.89
C LYS A 148 0.50 -27.43 9.83
N ARG A 149 0.97 -26.89 10.95
CA ARG A 149 1.83 -27.61 11.89
C ARG A 149 1.04 -28.19 13.06
N THR A 150 0.09 -27.43 13.59
CA THR A 150 -0.68 -27.79 14.80
C THR A 150 -2.01 -28.46 14.47
N GLY A 151 -2.60 -28.14 13.32
CA GLY A 151 -3.96 -28.54 12.96
C GLY A 151 -5.05 -27.72 13.65
N ALA A 152 -4.71 -26.66 14.42
CA ALA A 152 -5.65 -25.93 15.27
C ALA A 152 -6.55 -24.91 14.54
N LEU A 153 -6.36 -24.70 13.23
CA LEU A 153 -7.20 -23.84 12.37
C LEU A 153 -7.47 -22.41 12.91
N ILE A 154 -6.49 -21.79 13.57
CA ILE A 154 -6.64 -20.47 14.20
C ILE A 154 -6.53 -19.31 13.22
N ARG A 155 -6.08 -19.56 11.98
CA ARG A 155 -5.85 -18.48 11.00
C ARG A 155 -7.09 -17.66 10.71
N LEU A 156 -8.24 -18.31 10.48
CA LEU A 156 -9.48 -17.60 10.15
C LEU A 156 -9.90 -16.64 11.28
N PRO A 157 -10.11 -17.11 12.53
CA PRO A 157 -10.54 -16.22 13.61
C PRO A 157 -9.52 -15.12 13.90
N PHE A 158 -8.21 -15.41 13.82
CA PHE A 158 -7.19 -14.39 14.01
C PHE A 158 -7.20 -13.34 12.89
N ILE A 159 -7.38 -13.74 11.63
CA ILE A 159 -7.47 -12.77 10.53
C ILE A 159 -8.73 -11.91 10.64
N GLN A 160 -9.88 -12.47 11.04
CA GLN A 160 -11.08 -11.67 11.28
C GLN A 160 -10.85 -10.59 12.33
N LYS A 161 -10.12 -10.91 13.41
CA LYS A 161 -9.68 -9.91 14.39
C LYS A 161 -8.77 -8.85 13.76
N VAL A 162 -7.77 -9.27 12.98
CA VAL A 162 -6.81 -8.38 12.30
C VAL A 162 -7.48 -7.37 11.36
N LEU A 163 -8.53 -7.78 10.64
CA LEU A 163 -9.25 -6.90 9.71
C LEU A 163 -9.94 -5.71 10.41
N GLN A 164 -10.13 -5.79 11.73
CA GLN A 164 -10.74 -4.73 12.55
C GLN A 164 -9.70 -3.92 13.33
N GLN A 165 -8.41 -4.13 13.06
CA GLN A 165 -7.34 -3.44 13.79
C GLN A 165 -6.95 -2.14 13.10
N PRO A 166 -6.55 -1.10 13.89
CA PRO A 166 -6.14 0.19 13.36
C PRO A 166 -5.11 0.11 12.23
N PHE A 167 -4.08 -0.73 12.38
CA PHE A 167 -3.03 -0.83 11.36
C PHE A 167 -3.53 -1.36 10.00
N PHE A 168 -4.71 -1.98 9.95
CA PHE A 168 -5.33 -2.49 8.72
C PHE A 168 -6.39 -1.53 8.15
N THR A 169 -7.06 -0.75 8.99
CA THR A 169 -8.08 0.22 8.57
C THR A 169 -7.44 1.52 8.09
N THR A 170 -7.21 1.64 6.77
CA THR A 170 -6.48 2.76 6.17
C THR A 170 -7.36 3.90 5.63
N ASP A 171 -8.64 3.97 6.02
CA ASP A 171 -9.60 4.95 5.47
C ASP A 171 -9.19 6.42 5.73
N LEU A 172 -8.59 6.69 6.89
CA LEU A 172 -8.08 8.03 7.20
C LEU A 172 -6.88 8.36 6.32
N LEU A 173 -5.92 7.45 6.19
CA LEU A 173 -4.76 7.60 5.33
C LEU A 173 -5.17 7.89 3.87
N PHE A 174 -6.17 7.21 3.35
CA PHE A 174 -6.73 7.48 2.01
C PHE A 174 -7.26 8.91 1.87
N LYS A 175 -7.96 9.42 2.90
CA LYS A 175 -8.45 10.81 2.90
C LYS A 175 -7.30 11.81 2.90
N LEU A 176 -6.26 11.56 3.70
CA LEU A 176 -5.07 12.43 3.75
C LEU A 176 -4.32 12.44 2.42
N VAL A 177 -4.14 11.28 1.79
CA VAL A 177 -3.56 11.16 0.43
C VAL A 177 -4.35 11.99 -0.58
N LYS A 178 -5.69 11.88 -0.58
CA LYS A 178 -6.55 12.69 -1.47
C LYS A 178 -6.46 14.19 -1.20
N GLN A 179 -6.27 14.59 0.05
CA GLN A 179 -6.06 16.00 0.38
C GLN A 179 -4.70 16.50 -0.13
N CYS A 180 -3.64 15.69 -0.07
CA CYS A 180 -2.34 16.03 -0.68
C CYS A 180 -2.43 16.17 -2.20
N GLU A 181 -3.14 15.27 -2.89
CA GLU A 181 -3.39 15.39 -4.33
C GLU A 181 -4.07 16.73 -4.67
N ALA A 182 -5.14 17.08 -3.94
CA ALA A 182 -5.87 18.34 -4.15
C ALA A 182 -5.02 19.58 -3.84
N MET A 183 -4.15 19.53 -2.83
CA MET A 183 -3.22 20.61 -2.52
C MET A 183 -2.18 20.79 -3.62
N LEU A 184 -1.70 19.70 -4.22
CA LEU A 184 -0.76 19.76 -5.32
C LEU A 184 -1.40 20.38 -6.57
N GLU A 185 -2.64 20.01 -6.88
CA GLU A 185 -3.43 20.58 -7.99
C GLU A 185 -3.61 22.10 -7.86
N GLN A 186 -3.89 22.61 -6.66
CA GLN A 186 -4.01 24.06 -6.41
C GLN A 186 -2.73 24.85 -6.70
N LEU A 187 -1.57 24.19 -6.58
CA LEU A 187 -0.28 24.81 -6.84
C LEU A 187 0.14 24.69 -8.29
N LEU A 188 -0.58 23.96 -9.16
CA LEU A 188 -0.26 23.89 -10.58
C LEU A 188 -0.66 25.19 -11.30
N PRO A 189 0.07 25.60 -12.37
CA PRO A 189 -0.27 26.80 -13.10
C PRO A 189 -1.69 26.69 -13.68
N THR A 190 -2.56 27.65 -13.35
CA THR A 190 -3.86 27.78 -14.02
C THR A 190 -3.61 28.40 -15.38
N ASN A 191 -3.74 27.62 -16.46
CA ASN A 191 -3.81 28.20 -17.80
C ASN A 191 -5.16 28.91 -17.95
N GLU A 192 -5.24 30.15 -17.47
CA GLU A 192 -6.25 31.09 -17.97
C GLU A 192 -5.96 31.32 -19.45
N PRO A 193 -6.85 30.94 -20.38
CA PRO A 193 -6.67 31.29 -21.78
C PRO A 193 -6.78 32.81 -21.86
N SER A 194 -5.65 33.47 -22.07
CA SER A 194 -5.59 34.89 -22.39
C SER A 194 -6.41 35.13 -23.66
N VAL A 195 -7.65 35.58 -23.47
CA VAL A 195 -8.48 36.11 -24.55
C VAL A 195 -7.85 37.43 -24.96
N SER A 196 -6.93 37.39 -25.93
CA SER A 196 -6.57 38.58 -26.69
C SER A 196 -7.67 38.82 -27.73
N SER A 197 -8.59 39.70 -27.36
CA SER A 197 -9.55 40.34 -28.27
C SER A 197 -8.88 41.43 -29.12
N GLU A 198 -9.52 41.67 -30.28
CA GLU A 198 -9.30 42.71 -31.30
C GLU A 198 -8.25 42.40 -32.38
N ASP A 199 -8.44 42.69 -33.67
CA ASP A 199 -9.58 42.80 -34.58
C ASP A 199 -8.97 43.09 -35.98
N GLY A 200 -9.66 42.73 -37.07
CA GLY A 200 -9.55 43.50 -38.33
C GLY A 200 -8.61 43.04 -39.47
N LYS A 201 -9.16 42.17 -40.34
CA LYS A 201 -9.38 42.39 -41.80
C LYS A 201 -8.17 42.52 -42.77
N GLY A 202 -8.09 41.58 -43.73
CA GLY A 202 -7.36 41.77 -45.00
C GLY A 202 -7.24 40.51 -45.89
N VAL A 203 -8.11 40.40 -46.91
CA VAL A 203 -8.08 39.52 -48.11
C VAL A 203 -6.78 39.83 -48.90
N SER A 204 -6.04 38.96 -49.63
CA SER A 204 -6.37 38.05 -50.75
C SER A 204 -5.07 37.43 -51.36
N SER A 205 -5.18 36.23 -51.97
CA SER A 205 -4.39 35.67 -53.12
C SER A 205 -2.88 35.38 -52.91
N GLU A 206 -2.18 34.46 -53.58
CA GLU A 206 -2.35 33.33 -54.51
C GLU A 206 -0.96 32.64 -54.60
N ASP A 207 -0.94 31.34 -54.86
CA ASP A 207 0.07 30.50 -55.52
C ASP A 207 1.60 30.68 -55.30
N GLY A 208 2.25 29.55 -54.95
CA GLY A 208 3.72 29.44 -54.98
C GLY A 208 4.27 28.06 -54.60
N LYS A 209 4.30 27.17 -55.59
CA LYS A 209 4.82 25.79 -55.60
C LYS A 209 6.31 25.68 -55.22
N GLY A 210 6.67 24.70 -54.39
CA GLY A 210 8.06 24.35 -54.06
C GLY A 210 8.19 22.93 -53.52
N ASP A 211 8.73 22.06 -54.37
CA ASP A 211 9.01 20.63 -54.21
C ASP A 211 10.29 20.38 -53.39
N SER A 212 10.30 19.41 -52.47
CA SER A 212 11.30 18.31 -52.41
C SER A 212 11.29 17.53 -51.08
N ASN A 213 11.15 16.20 -51.24
CA ASN A 213 11.73 15.07 -50.50
C ASN A 213 11.98 15.16 -48.98
N ASP A 214 11.33 14.27 -48.21
CA ASP A 214 12.04 13.56 -47.15
C ASP A 214 11.38 12.23 -46.74
N GLU A 215 12.25 11.34 -46.27
CA GLU A 215 12.08 9.89 -46.10
C GLU A 215 11.01 9.41 -45.10
N GLU A 216 10.51 8.21 -45.37
CA GLU A 216 9.51 7.46 -44.62
C GLU A 216 10.14 6.65 -43.44
N LYS A 217 9.76 6.93 -42.18
CA LYS A 217 9.83 5.96 -41.06
C LYS A 217 9.04 6.40 -39.81
N PRO A 218 8.69 5.48 -38.88
CA PRO A 218 7.32 5.01 -38.69
C PRO A 218 6.64 5.56 -37.44
N ALA A 219 5.31 5.65 -37.51
CA ALA A 219 4.42 5.99 -36.41
C ALA A 219 4.60 5.08 -35.19
N LYS A 220 4.64 5.68 -34.00
CA LYS A 220 4.41 5.02 -32.71
C LYS A 220 3.04 5.45 -32.16
N PRO A 221 2.38 4.57 -31.38
CA PRO A 221 0.94 4.60 -31.20
C PRO A 221 0.51 5.72 -30.26
N SER A 222 -0.56 6.39 -30.66
CA SER A 222 -1.41 7.20 -29.79
C SER A 222 -1.85 6.36 -28.59
N SER A 223 -1.38 6.73 -27.40
CA SER A 223 -2.08 6.46 -26.15
C SER A 223 -2.68 7.79 -25.68
N SER A 224 -3.88 8.03 -26.17
CA SER A 224 -4.85 8.96 -25.59
C SER A 224 -4.95 8.71 -24.08
N LEU A 225 -4.49 9.66 -23.25
CA LEU A 225 -4.97 9.98 -21.90
C LEU A 225 -4.01 10.96 -21.20
N VAL A 226 -3.83 12.16 -21.76
CA VAL A 226 -3.42 13.35 -20.99
C VAL A 226 -4.08 14.54 -21.67
N ASN A 227 -5.27 14.90 -21.18
CA ASN A 227 -5.87 16.20 -21.50
C ASN A 227 -5.86 17.02 -20.21
N GLY A 228 -5.03 18.06 -20.17
CA GLY A 228 -5.36 19.27 -19.41
C GLY A 228 -4.57 19.62 -18.15
N GLY A 229 -3.38 19.06 -17.90
CA GLY A 229 -2.47 19.55 -16.86
C GLY A 229 -1.08 19.78 -17.45
N GLY A 230 -0.51 20.98 -17.29
CA GLY A 230 0.84 21.28 -17.78
C GLY A 230 1.82 20.22 -17.27
N ILE A 231 2.52 19.56 -18.21
CA ILE A 231 3.54 18.57 -17.85
C ILE A 231 4.65 19.33 -17.11
N PRO A 232 5.03 18.91 -15.89
CA PRO A 232 6.13 19.53 -15.16
C PRO A 232 7.40 19.53 -16.03
N GLU A 233 8.14 20.64 -16.07
CA GLU A 233 9.43 20.71 -16.77
C GLU A 233 10.41 19.68 -16.18
N LEU A 234 11.34 19.18 -17.01
CA LEU A 234 12.31 18.15 -16.60
C LEU A 234 13.07 18.53 -15.33
N ASP A 235 13.44 19.81 -15.20
CA ASP A 235 14.16 20.35 -14.04
C ASP A 235 13.28 20.36 -12.77
N GLU A 236 11.96 20.53 -12.91
CA GLU A 236 11.03 20.40 -11.79
C GLU A 236 10.91 18.94 -11.33
N ILE A 237 10.84 18.00 -12.28
CA ILE A 237 10.77 16.56 -11.98
C ILE A 237 12.04 16.09 -11.26
N GLU A 238 13.22 16.53 -11.72
CA GLU A 238 14.49 16.23 -11.08
C GLU A 238 14.55 16.82 -9.66
N TYR A 239 14.13 18.08 -9.48
CA TYR A 239 14.10 18.71 -8.15
C TYR A 239 13.14 18.03 -7.16
N MET A 240 12.00 17.54 -7.66
CA MET A 240 11.02 16.81 -6.87
C MET A 240 11.44 15.35 -6.59
N GLU A 241 12.52 14.86 -7.20
CA GLU A 241 12.98 13.49 -7.02
C GLU A 241 13.55 13.27 -5.60
N SER A 242 12.71 12.79 -4.70
CA SER A 242 13.10 12.56 -3.31
C SER A 242 13.37 11.09 -2.98
N MET A 243 13.98 10.89 -1.80
CA MET A 243 14.13 9.56 -1.21
C MET A 243 12.78 8.86 -1.06
N TYR A 244 11.74 9.57 -0.63
CA TYR A 244 10.40 8.99 -0.45
C TYR A 244 9.77 8.58 -1.78
N MET A 245 9.97 9.33 -2.86
CA MET A 245 9.50 8.93 -4.19
C MET A 245 10.20 7.65 -4.67
N LYS A 246 11.53 7.58 -4.53
CA LYS A 246 12.34 6.39 -4.87
C LYS A 246 11.89 5.16 -4.06
N SER A 247 11.75 5.33 -2.75
CA SER A 247 11.29 4.28 -1.83
C SER A 247 9.86 3.84 -2.13
N THR A 248 8.96 4.76 -2.46
CA THR A 248 7.57 4.47 -2.83
C THR A 248 7.49 3.63 -4.11
N VAL A 249 8.23 4.01 -5.15
CA VAL A 249 8.28 3.25 -6.41
C VAL A 249 8.85 1.84 -6.17
N ALA A 250 9.88 1.71 -5.33
CA ALA A 250 10.45 0.41 -4.95
C ALA A 250 9.46 -0.44 -4.12
N ALA A 251 8.72 0.17 -3.21
CA ALA A 251 7.68 -0.48 -2.40
C ALA A 251 6.54 -1.01 -3.28
N LEU A 252 6.02 -0.19 -4.20
CA LEU A 252 4.97 -0.58 -5.15
C LEU A 252 5.40 -1.72 -6.07
N ARG A 253 6.63 -1.67 -6.60
CA ARG A 253 7.21 -2.78 -7.40
C ARG A 253 7.24 -4.08 -6.60
N SER A 254 7.70 -4.01 -5.36
CA SER A 254 7.80 -5.18 -4.49
C SER A 254 6.43 -5.74 -4.10
N LEU A 255 5.42 -4.90 -3.82
CA LEU A 255 4.05 -5.34 -3.59
C LEU A 255 3.47 -6.06 -4.80
N LYS A 256 3.70 -5.52 -6.01
CA LYS A 256 3.28 -6.17 -7.27
C LYS A 256 3.90 -7.55 -7.43
N GLU A 257 5.17 -7.72 -7.07
CA GLU A 257 5.87 -9.01 -7.09
C GLU A 257 5.35 -10.00 -6.04
N ILE A 258 5.07 -9.52 -4.82
CA ILE A 258 4.50 -10.36 -3.75
C ILE A 258 3.11 -10.86 -4.14
N ARG A 259 2.30 -10.00 -4.76
CA ARG A 259 0.95 -10.32 -5.23
C ARG A 259 0.97 -11.26 -6.45
N SER A 260 1.84 -11.03 -7.44
CA SER A 260 1.91 -11.86 -8.65
C SER A 260 2.36 -13.30 -8.40
N LYS A 261 3.11 -13.54 -7.32
CA LYS A 261 3.57 -14.89 -6.93
C LYS A 261 2.51 -15.71 -6.17
N SER A 262 1.33 -15.16 -5.88
CA SER A 262 0.25 -15.91 -5.22
C SER A 262 -0.69 -16.50 -6.25
N SER A 263 -0.53 -17.79 -6.59
CA SER A 263 -1.32 -18.48 -7.62
C SER A 263 -2.80 -18.72 -7.28
N THR A 264 -3.31 -18.19 -6.17
CA THR A 264 -4.73 -18.25 -5.79
C THR A 264 -5.15 -16.94 -5.13
N VAL A 265 -6.17 -16.27 -5.71
CA VAL A 265 -6.92 -15.22 -5.03
C VAL A 265 -7.80 -15.91 -3.99
N SER A 266 -7.60 -15.60 -2.71
CA SER A 266 -8.37 -16.12 -1.58
C SER A 266 -8.96 -14.93 -0.83
N MET A 267 -10.03 -15.14 -0.05
CA MET A 267 -10.60 -14.12 0.85
C MET A 267 -9.56 -13.46 1.77
N PHE A 268 -8.45 -14.14 2.05
CA PHE A 268 -7.36 -13.60 2.90
C PHE A 268 -6.22 -12.95 2.11
N SER A 269 -6.30 -12.92 0.78
CA SER A 269 -5.32 -12.22 -0.05
C SER A 269 -5.54 -10.71 0.05
N LEU A 270 -4.45 -9.93 -0.08
CA LEU A 270 -4.57 -8.49 -0.24
C LEU A 270 -5.47 -8.17 -1.45
N PRO A 271 -6.28 -7.09 -1.39
CA PRO A 271 -7.01 -6.58 -2.55
C PRO A 271 -6.07 -6.33 -3.74
N PRO A 272 -6.54 -6.26 -5.00
CA PRO A 272 -5.75 -5.71 -6.10
C PRO A 272 -5.22 -4.30 -5.75
N LEU A 273 -4.03 -3.91 -6.24
CA LEU A 273 -3.61 -2.51 -6.14
C LEU A 273 -4.55 -1.77 -7.10
N GLN A 274 -5.47 -0.97 -6.58
CA GLN A 274 -6.38 -0.17 -7.38
C GLN A 274 -5.53 0.81 -8.20
N GLY A 275 -5.41 0.57 -9.50
CA GLY A 275 -5.15 1.67 -10.43
C GLY A 275 -6.42 2.51 -10.49
N ASN A 276 -6.26 3.83 -10.53
CA ASN A 276 -7.33 4.84 -10.61
C ASN A 276 -8.61 4.28 -11.29
N ASN A 277 -9.71 4.28 -10.54
CA ASN A 277 -11.09 3.85 -10.84
C ASN A 277 -11.51 2.48 -10.27
N ALA A 278 -12.09 2.49 -9.05
CA ALA A 278 -13.37 1.83 -8.74
C ALA A 278 -13.77 1.98 -7.25
N PRO A 279 -14.91 2.62 -6.92
CA PRO A 279 -15.54 2.54 -5.60
C PRO A 279 -16.12 1.16 -5.26
N GLU A 280 -16.32 0.30 -6.26
CA GLU A 280 -17.05 -0.97 -6.15
C GLU A 280 -16.31 -2.05 -5.33
N ASP A 281 -14.97 -1.98 -5.25
CA ASP A 281 -14.19 -2.98 -4.52
C ASP A 281 -14.20 -2.76 -3.00
N GLN A 282 -14.37 -1.52 -2.53
CA GLN A 282 -14.53 -1.21 -1.09
C GLN A 282 -15.82 -1.84 -0.55
N GLU A 283 -16.89 -1.82 -1.36
CA GLU A 283 -18.15 -2.49 -1.01
C GLU A 283 -18.02 -4.02 -0.94
N ARG A 284 -17.17 -4.65 -1.78
CA ARG A 284 -16.95 -6.11 -1.72
C ARG A 284 -16.32 -6.57 -0.41
N TRP A 285 -15.48 -5.75 0.21
CA TRP A 285 -14.86 -6.06 1.51
C TRP A 285 -15.79 -5.78 2.68
N ASN A 286 -16.61 -4.73 2.58
CA ASN A 286 -17.66 -4.45 3.57
C ASN A 286 -18.83 -5.46 3.52
N LYS A 287 -18.98 -6.20 2.41
CA LYS A 287 -20.07 -7.18 2.19
C LYS A 287 -19.66 -8.64 2.40
N ILE A 288 -18.52 -8.94 3.03
CA ILE A 288 -18.13 -10.33 3.31
C ILE A 288 -19.15 -10.98 4.25
N PRO A 289 -19.90 -12.01 3.82
CA PRO A 289 -20.83 -12.70 4.72
C PRO A 289 -20.04 -13.53 5.73
N ILE A 290 -20.46 -13.49 7.00
CA ILE A 290 -20.06 -14.45 8.03
C ILE A 290 -20.62 -15.81 7.60
N ILE A 291 -19.85 -16.60 6.85
CA ILE A 291 -20.24 -17.98 6.53
C ILE A 291 -19.74 -18.86 7.67
N GLU A 292 -20.65 -19.22 8.56
CA GLU A 292 -20.54 -20.42 9.40
C GLU A 292 -20.40 -21.63 8.48
N GLN A 293 -19.19 -22.20 8.39
CA GLN A 293 -19.05 -23.52 7.81
C GLN A 293 -19.44 -24.56 8.87
N ALA A 294 -20.69 -25.01 8.79
CA ALA A 294 -21.10 -26.26 9.41
C ALA A 294 -20.18 -27.39 8.94
N ALA A 295 -19.53 -28.04 9.89
CA ALA A 295 -18.65 -29.19 9.65
C ALA A 295 -19.49 -30.38 9.14
N LYS A 296 -19.01 -31.03 8.08
CA LYS A 296 -19.36 -32.41 7.70
C LYS A 296 -18.10 -33.26 7.71
#